data_AF-A0A350YPD0-F1
#
_entry.id   AF-A0A350YPD0-F1
#
_cell.length_a   1.000
_cell.length_b   1.000
_cell.length_c   1.000
_cell.angle_alpha   90.00
_cell.angle_beta   90.00
_cell.angle_gamma   90.00
#
_symmetry.space_group_name_H-M   'P 1'
#
loop_
_entity.id
_entity.type
_entity.pdbx_description
1 polymer ?
#
loop_
_entity_poly.entity_id
_entity_poly.type
_entity_poly.pdbx_seq_one_letter_code
_entity_poly.pdbx_strand_id
1 'polypeptide(L)'
;MEENDLVYRGKSKDVFNITEGPYAGKYRFVFTDKATGYIENGKPVFDPGYDMVVGSIPGKGSIACRFATHFFRLLKAKGIPTHYIDTISDNEMIVEPAIPLGMAVESPGFIGSALLTNLEFTWRNNATGSFWRRYPFVKPCKNTHKVVEAWTKGDTDILITLEALEETGAMTREEIEFSVKLVKDIAEIASDEFASKGLHVIDGKFELGRLKYGDGKIVLIDEISPDVLRVCKGYSPDGKGDCTVYKECAVTNFSDGKRTIKNINQVKAPDFVNIFL
;
A
#
# COMPACT_ATOMS: atom_id res chain seq x y z
N MET A 1 24.70 -10.60 -9.15
CA MET A 1 24.39 -9.19 -9.40
C MET A 1 25.28 -8.34 -8.53
N GLU A 2 25.95 -7.36 -9.11
CA GLU A 2 26.80 -6.47 -8.36
C GLU A 2 25.96 -5.47 -7.55
N GLU A 3 26.44 -5.12 -6.37
CA GLU A 3 25.83 -4.10 -5.51
C GLU A 3 25.82 -2.70 -6.19
N ASN A 4 26.61 -2.55 -7.26
CA ASN A 4 26.75 -1.35 -8.07
C ASN A 4 25.45 -0.89 -8.76
N ASP A 5 24.51 -1.80 -9.04
CA ASP A 5 23.24 -1.47 -9.70
C ASP A 5 22.08 -1.21 -8.72
N LEU A 6 22.32 -1.26 -7.42
CA LEU A 6 21.30 -1.02 -6.40
C LEU A 6 20.86 0.45 -6.43
N VAL A 7 19.58 0.68 -6.69
CA VAL A 7 18.94 2.01 -6.66
C VAL A 7 18.44 2.32 -5.26
N TYR A 8 17.76 1.35 -4.65
CA TYR A 8 17.12 1.52 -3.36
C TYR A 8 16.99 0.17 -2.65
N ARG A 9 17.28 0.13 -1.35
CA ARG A 9 17.04 -1.04 -0.49
C ARG A 9 15.92 -0.71 0.48
N GLY A 10 14.76 -1.29 0.23
CA GLY A 10 13.56 -1.11 1.04
C GLY A 10 13.39 -2.16 2.12
N LYS A 11 12.29 -2.03 2.86
CA LYS A 11 11.89 -2.93 3.96
C LYS A 11 11.43 -4.29 3.45
N SER A 12 10.74 -4.33 2.30
CA SER A 12 10.21 -5.54 1.69
C SER A 12 10.81 -5.84 0.31
N LYS A 13 11.41 -4.84 -0.36
CA LYS A 13 11.87 -4.94 -1.74
C LYS A 13 13.20 -4.21 -1.93
N ASP A 14 14.08 -4.79 -2.74
CA ASP A 14 15.30 -4.14 -3.23
C ASP A 14 15.08 -3.79 -4.71
N VAL A 15 15.52 -2.60 -5.12
CA VAL A 15 15.32 -2.06 -6.48
C VAL A 15 16.67 -1.91 -7.15
N PHE A 16 16.81 -2.49 -8.34
CA PHE A 16 18.03 -2.46 -9.12
C PHE A 16 17.78 -1.81 -10.49
N ASN A 17 18.78 -1.08 -10.99
CA ASN A 17 18.86 -0.71 -12.38
C ASN A 17 19.13 -1.96 -13.24
N ILE A 18 18.57 -1.98 -14.44
CA ILE A 18 18.91 -2.96 -15.46
C ILE A 18 19.75 -2.25 -16.51
N THR A 19 21.01 -2.64 -16.65
CA THR A 19 22.01 -1.96 -17.50
C THR A 19 22.15 -2.60 -18.88
N GLU A 20 21.70 -3.84 -19.05
CA GLU A 20 21.85 -4.61 -20.29
C GLU A 20 20.63 -5.50 -20.60
N GLY A 21 20.59 -6.04 -21.82
CA GLY A 21 19.55 -6.96 -22.26
C GLY A 21 18.22 -6.28 -22.65
N PRO A 22 17.13 -7.06 -22.82
CA PRO A 22 15.86 -6.56 -23.36
C PRO A 22 15.15 -5.55 -22.44
N TYR A 23 15.52 -5.51 -21.16
CA TYR A 23 14.97 -4.60 -20.16
C TYR A 23 15.96 -3.49 -19.75
N ALA A 24 17.02 -3.24 -20.53
CA ALA A 24 17.96 -2.16 -20.25
C ALA A 24 17.25 -0.81 -20.10
N GLY A 25 17.64 -0.05 -19.07
CA GLY A 25 17.02 1.23 -18.69
C GLY A 25 15.74 1.10 -17.86
N LYS A 26 15.31 -0.13 -17.51
CA LYS A 26 14.18 -0.38 -16.61
C LYS A 26 14.65 -0.69 -15.19
N TYR A 27 13.71 -0.76 -14.26
CA TYR A 27 13.99 -1.21 -12.90
C TYR A 27 13.56 -2.65 -12.70
N ARG A 28 14.34 -3.36 -11.91
CA ARG A 28 13.97 -4.67 -11.37
C ARG A 28 13.70 -4.55 -9.89
N PHE A 29 12.49 -4.95 -9.51
CA PHE A 29 12.09 -5.12 -8.12
C PHE A 29 12.36 -6.56 -7.70
N VAL A 30 13.18 -6.73 -6.67
CA VAL A 30 13.43 -8.02 -6.02
C VAL A 30 12.65 -8.03 -4.71
N PHE A 31 11.57 -8.79 -4.67
CA PHE A 31 10.76 -8.97 -3.47
C PHE A 31 11.52 -9.88 -2.50
N THR A 32 11.70 -9.40 -1.28
CA THR A 32 12.51 -10.07 -0.26
C THR A 32 11.64 -10.74 0.80
N ASP A 33 12.21 -11.73 1.48
CA ASP A 33 11.57 -12.39 2.61
C ASP A 33 11.62 -11.57 3.91
N LYS A 34 12.24 -10.37 3.88
CA LYS A 34 12.28 -9.44 5.02
C LYS A 34 10.86 -9.11 5.46
N ALA A 35 10.63 -9.16 6.77
CA ALA A 35 9.35 -8.90 7.38
C ALA A 35 9.48 -7.85 8.48
N THR A 36 8.53 -6.91 8.49
CA THR A 36 8.47 -5.87 9.50
C THR A 36 7.62 -6.28 10.70
N GLY A 37 7.82 -5.58 11.81
CA GLY A 37 7.14 -5.89 13.06
C GLY A 37 7.80 -5.23 14.26
N TYR A 38 7.68 -5.87 15.42
CA TYR A 38 8.31 -5.44 16.66
C TYR A 38 8.88 -6.63 17.43
N ILE A 39 9.73 -6.38 18.41
CA ILE A 39 10.26 -7.40 19.31
C ILE A 39 9.40 -7.43 20.58
N GLU A 40 8.83 -8.59 20.89
CA GLU A 40 8.11 -8.83 22.14
C GLU A 40 8.75 -10.03 22.85
N ASN A 41 9.18 -9.83 24.10
CA ASN A 41 9.86 -10.86 24.89
C ASN A 41 11.06 -11.51 24.16
N GLY A 42 11.84 -10.72 23.42
CA GLY A 42 13.02 -11.18 22.67
C GLY A 42 12.69 -11.97 21.40
N LYS A 43 11.42 -12.04 20.98
CA LYS A 43 11.00 -12.72 19.75
C LYS A 43 10.38 -11.74 18.76
N PRO A 44 10.60 -11.92 17.45
CA PRO A 44 9.94 -11.10 16.45
C PRO A 44 8.44 -11.43 16.41
N VAL A 45 7.63 -10.37 16.48
CA VAL A 45 6.20 -10.38 16.17
C VAL A 45 6.04 -9.65 14.84
N PHE A 46 5.70 -10.40 13.79
CA PHE A 46 5.52 -9.84 12.46
C PHE A 46 4.20 -9.06 12.35
N ASP A 47 4.29 -7.81 11.94
CA ASP A 47 3.16 -6.92 11.72
C ASP A 47 3.52 -5.92 10.59
N PRO A 48 2.86 -5.99 9.42
CA PRO A 48 3.16 -5.11 8.29
C PRO A 48 2.80 -3.64 8.57
N GLY A 49 2.07 -3.35 9.66
CA GLY A 49 1.79 -1.99 10.11
C GLY A 49 2.96 -1.31 10.83
N TYR A 50 4.11 -1.97 10.99
CA TYR A 50 5.33 -1.41 11.57
C TYR A 50 6.43 -1.20 10.52
N ASP A 51 7.35 -0.29 10.84
CA ASP A 51 8.40 0.16 9.92
C ASP A 51 9.79 -0.46 10.15
N MET A 52 9.94 -1.29 11.17
CA MET A 52 11.21 -1.95 11.50
C MET A 52 11.23 -3.38 10.96
N VAL A 53 12.27 -3.75 10.21
CA VAL A 53 12.52 -5.16 9.82
C VAL A 53 13.01 -5.92 11.06
N VAL A 54 12.25 -6.93 11.48
CA VAL A 54 12.53 -7.71 12.70
C VAL A 54 12.89 -9.16 12.42
N GLY A 55 12.85 -9.58 11.16
CA GLY A 55 13.23 -10.93 10.75
C GLY A 55 12.92 -11.22 9.30
N SER A 56 12.84 -12.51 8.97
CA SER A 56 12.54 -13.03 7.65
C SER A 56 11.43 -14.09 7.74
N ILE A 57 10.51 -14.08 6.77
CA ILE A 57 9.47 -15.09 6.60
C ILE A 57 9.74 -15.80 5.27
N PRO A 58 10.18 -17.07 5.29
CA PRO A 58 10.51 -17.80 4.06
C PRO A 58 9.37 -17.79 3.04
N GLY A 59 9.69 -17.43 1.80
CA GLY A 59 8.74 -17.40 0.68
C GLY A 59 7.84 -16.17 0.62
N LYS A 60 7.91 -15.25 1.59
CA LYS A 60 7.11 -14.01 1.60
C LYS A 60 7.33 -13.18 0.33
N GLY A 61 8.59 -13.01 -0.10
CA GLY A 61 8.91 -12.22 -1.28
C GLY A 61 8.28 -12.79 -2.55
N SER A 62 8.34 -14.12 -2.70
CA SER A 62 7.71 -14.79 -3.84
C SER A 62 6.18 -14.62 -3.84
N ILE A 63 5.55 -14.81 -2.68
CA ILE A 63 4.09 -14.64 -2.54
C ILE A 63 3.69 -13.21 -2.89
N ALA A 64 4.40 -12.21 -2.37
CA ALA A 64 4.13 -10.81 -2.66
C ALA A 64 4.28 -10.49 -4.16
N CYS A 65 5.33 -11.00 -4.81
CA CYS A 65 5.57 -10.78 -6.24
C CYS A 65 4.49 -11.43 -7.13
N ARG A 66 4.13 -12.70 -6.85
CA ARG A 66 3.06 -13.40 -7.58
C ARG A 66 1.71 -12.70 -7.39
N PHE A 67 1.42 -12.22 -6.18
CA PHE A 67 0.22 -11.46 -5.89
C PHE A 67 0.19 -10.13 -6.65
N ALA A 68 1.28 -9.35 -6.59
CA ALA A 68 1.41 -8.11 -7.33
C ALA A 68 1.27 -8.34 -8.85
N THR A 69 1.86 -9.42 -9.36
CA THR A 69 1.74 -9.83 -10.77
C THR A 69 0.29 -10.06 -11.18
N HIS A 70 -0.49 -10.78 -10.37
CA HIS A 70 -1.91 -11.02 -10.62
C HIS A 70 -2.69 -9.70 -10.76
N PHE A 71 -2.56 -8.83 -9.77
CA PHE A 71 -3.27 -7.55 -9.77
C PHE A 71 -2.80 -6.60 -10.87
N PHE A 72 -1.50 -6.49 -11.13
CA PHE A 72 -1.02 -5.64 -12.23
C PHE A 72 -1.51 -6.12 -13.61
N ARG A 73 -1.58 -7.44 -13.84
CA ARG A 73 -2.18 -7.99 -15.07
C ARG A 73 -3.68 -7.70 -15.16
N LEU A 74 -4.41 -7.86 -14.06
CA LEU A 74 -5.83 -7.52 -13.98
C LEU A 74 -6.07 -6.03 -14.27
N LEU A 75 -5.30 -5.15 -13.64
CA LEU A 75 -5.36 -3.70 -13.84
C LEU A 75 -5.05 -3.31 -15.29
N LYS A 76 -4.01 -3.91 -15.88
CA LYS A 76 -3.66 -3.71 -17.30
C LYS A 76 -4.83 -4.11 -18.22
N ALA A 77 -5.48 -5.24 -17.96
CA ALA A 77 -6.66 -5.68 -18.73
C ALA A 77 -7.87 -4.72 -18.59
N LYS A 78 -7.93 -3.93 -17.52
CA LYS A 78 -8.93 -2.89 -17.28
C LYS A 78 -8.49 -1.49 -17.74
N GLY A 79 -7.31 -1.37 -18.35
CA GLY A 79 -6.80 -0.09 -18.84
C GLY A 79 -6.30 0.86 -17.75
N ILE A 80 -6.02 0.36 -16.54
CA ILE A 80 -5.46 1.15 -15.45
C ILE A 80 -3.96 1.34 -15.68
N PRO A 81 -3.44 2.59 -15.65
CA PRO A 81 -2.04 2.87 -15.88
C PRO A 81 -1.19 2.51 -14.66
N THR A 82 -0.13 1.74 -14.89
CA THR A 82 0.80 1.29 -13.84
C THR A 82 2.24 1.28 -14.36
N HIS A 83 3.22 1.20 -13.48
CA HIS A 83 4.63 1.00 -13.87
C HIS A 83 4.97 -0.44 -14.27
N TYR A 84 4.06 -1.41 -14.16
CA TYR A 84 4.36 -2.82 -14.39
C TYR A 84 4.65 -3.14 -15.86
N ILE A 85 5.74 -3.86 -16.11
CA ILE A 85 6.12 -4.36 -17.44
C ILE A 85 5.91 -5.86 -17.52
N ASP A 86 6.63 -6.62 -16.68
CA ASP A 86 6.66 -8.08 -16.71
C ASP A 86 7.10 -8.68 -15.38
N THR A 87 6.94 -10.00 -15.22
CA THR A 87 7.41 -10.79 -14.07
C THR A 87 8.32 -11.89 -14.58
N ILE A 88 9.60 -11.84 -14.23
CA ILE A 88 10.64 -12.70 -14.83
C ILE A 88 11.05 -13.88 -13.95
N SER A 89 10.68 -13.87 -12.67
CA SER A 89 10.87 -14.99 -11.75
C SER A 89 9.82 -14.96 -10.64
N ASP A 90 9.85 -15.94 -9.75
CA ASP A 90 8.92 -16.05 -8.63
C ASP A 90 8.91 -14.84 -7.69
N ASN A 91 10.01 -14.07 -7.63
CA ASN A 91 10.16 -12.91 -6.74
C ASN A 91 10.74 -11.66 -7.43
N GLU A 92 10.86 -11.66 -8.76
CA GLU A 92 11.41 -10.53 -9.52
C GLU A 92 10.41 -9.97 -10.54
N MET A 93 10.21 -8.65 -10.47
CA MET A 93 9.30 -7.90 -11.34
C MET A 93 10.06 -6.79 -12.07
N ILE A 94 9.75 -6.61 -13.33
CA ILE A 94 10.29 -5.53 -14.16
C ILE A 94 9.27 -4.41 -14.23
N VAL A 95 9.73 -3.19 -13.94
CA VAL A 95 8.89 -2.00 -13.91
C VAL A 95 9.55 -0.83 -14.64
N GLU A 96 8.72 0.06 -15.16
CA GLU A 96 9.16 1.37 -15.63
C GLU A 96 9.74 2.17 -14.46
N PRO A 97 10.90 2.83 -14.63
CA PRO A 97 11.39 3.78 -13.65
C PRO A 97 10.36 4.88 -13.41
N ALA A 98 10.03 5.13 -12.14
CA ALA A 98 9.06 6.14 -11.75
C ALA A 98 9.57 7.00 -10.60
N ILE A 99 9.09 8.24 -10.56
CA ILE A 99 9.34 9.21 -9.50
C ILE A 99 8.05 9.28 -8.66
N PRO A 100 8.10 8.92 -7.37
CA PRO A 100 6.92 9.01 -6.51
C PRO A 100 6.41 10.46 -6.39
N LEU A 101 5.14 10.62 -6.02
CA LEU A 101 4.57 11.95 -5.80
C LEU A 101 5.19 12.59 -4.55
N GLY A 102 6.00 13.61 -4.76
CA GLY A 102 6.73 14.31 -3.70
C GLY A 102 6.97 15.77 -4.05
N MET A 103 7.63 16.49 -3.16
CA MET A 103 7.89 17.92 -3.28
C MET A 103 9.28 18.24 -2.73
N ALA A 104 10.05 19.04 -3.48
CA ALA A 104 11.34 19.54 -3.03
C ALA A 104 11.19 20.56 -1.90
N VAL A 105 12.26 20.79 -1.15
CA VAL A 105 12.29 21.82 -0.11
C VAL A 105 12.30 23.21 -0.76
N GLU A 106 11.29 24.04 -0.48
CA GLU A 106 11.26 25.41 -0.99
C GLU A 106 12.24 26.34 -0.29
N SER A 107 12.49 26.10 1.01
CA SER A 107 13.23 26.98 1.89
C SER A 107 14.35 26.25 2.66
N PRO A 108 15.31 25.61 1.97
CA PRO A 108 16.33 24.76 2.61
C PRO A 108 17.24 25.48 3.61
N GLY A 109 17.26 26.83 3.61
CA GLY A 109 18.00 27.62 4.60
C GLY A 109 17.35 27.68 6.00
N PHE A 110 16.09 27.27 6.15
CA PHE A 110 15.42 27.22 7.44
C PHE A 110 15.64 25.85 8.11
N ILE A 111 16.18 25.87 9.33
CA ILE A 111 16.40 24.68 10.14
C ILE A 111 15.09 23.92 10.32
N GLY A 112 15.09 22.63 9.98
CA GLY A 112 13.92 21.75 10.06
C GLY A 112 13.15 21.59 8.75
N SER A 113 13.46 22.35 7.70
CA SER A 113 12.87 22.16 6.38
C SER A 113 13.30 20.81 5.79
N ALA A 114 12.34 20.06 5.26
CA ALA A 114 12.55 18.72 4.75
C ALA A 114 11.74 18.49 3.48
N LEU A 115 12.20 17.58 2.63
CA LEU A 115 11.52 17.26 1.38
C LEU A 115 10.39 16.26 1.63
N LEU A 116 9.31 16.37 0.86
CA LEU A 116 8.28 15.34 0.82
C LEU A 116 8.74 14.27 -0.17
N THR A 117 9.21 13.13 0.35
CA THR A 117 9.83 12.07 -0.46
C THR A 117 8.82 11.31 -1.30
N ASN A 118 7.64 11.05 -0.73
CA ASN A 118 6.59 10.26 -1.34
C ASN A 118 5.25 10.48 -0.61
N LEU A 119 4.16 10.23 -1.30
CA LEU A 119 2.81 10.19 -0.78
C LEU A 119 2.23 8.77 -0.89
N GLU A 120 1.64 8.35 0.22
CA GLU A 120 0.89 7.11 0.32
C GLU A 120 -0.60 7.43 0.34
N PHE A 121 -1.36 6.81 -0.56
CA PHE A 121 -2.81 6.97 -0.66
C PHE A 121 -3.49 5.74 -0.09
N THR A 122 -4.14 5.91 1.06
CA THR A 122 -4.94 4.82 1.66
C THR A 122 -6.40 4.99 1.25
N TRP A 123 -7.05 3.91 0.80
CA TRP A 123 -8.51 3.87 0.71
C TRP A 123 -9.08 3.05 1.85
N ARG A 124 -10.25 3.45 2.36
CA ARG A 124 -10.98 2.69 3.38
C ARG A 124 -12.35 2.30 2.83
N ASN A 125 -12.59 1.01 2.70
CA ASN A 125 -13.96 0.50 2.57
C ASN A 125 -14.67 0.56 3.93
N ASN A 126 -13.94 0.27 5.00
CA ASN A 126 -14.49 0.29 6.36
C ASN A 126 -13.58 0.91 7.41
N ALA A 127 -14.19 1.44 8.47
CA ALA A 127 -13.50 2.01 9.61
C ALA A 127 -12.72 0.94 10.41
N THR A 128 -11.39 1.00 10.33
CA THR A 128 -10.46 0.20 11.16
C THR A 128 -9.13 0.95 11.32
N GLY A 129 -8.11 0.29 11.89
CA GLY A 129 -6.73 0.74 11.83
C GLY A 129 -6.53 2.17 12.35
N SER A 130 -5.70 2.95 11.65
CA SER A 130 -5.44 4.35 12.00
C SER A 130 -6.68 5.24 11.86
N PHE A 131 -7.58 4.94 10.91
CA PHE A 131 -8.83 5.68 10.74
C PHE A 131 -9.69 5.62 12.01
N TRP A 132 -9.96 4.42 12.53
CA TRP A 132 -10.76 4.28 13.75
C TRP A 132 -10.07 4.88 14.98
N ARG A 133 -8.74 4.75 15.09
CA ARG A 133 -7.99 5.36 16.20
C ARG A 133 -8.11 6.89 16.21
N ARG A 134 -8.18 7.53 15.04
CA ARG A 134 -8.38 8.98 14.89
C ARG A 134 -9.84 9.39 15.10
N TYR A 135 -10.78 8.54 14.70
CA TYR A 135 -12.22 8.79 14.80
C TYR A 135 -12.93 7.75 15.69
N PRO A 136 -12.62 7.69 17.00
CA PRO A 136 -13.13 6.64 17.88
C PRO A 136 -14.64 6.73 18.13
N PHE A 137 -15.29 7.81 17.71
CA PHE A 137 -16.75 7.96 17.68
C PHE A 137 -17.42 7.23 16.51
N VAL A 138 -16.65 6.61 15.61
CA VAL A 138 -17.15 5.79 14.50
C VAL A 138 -17.23 4.33 14.94
N LYS A 139 -18.33 3.66 14.60
CA LYS A 139 -18.49 2.20 14.80
C LYS A 139 -17.40 1.43 14.03
N PRO A 140 -16.70 0.45 14.64
CA PRO A 140 -15.80 -0.44 13.91
C PRO A 140 -16.50 -1.10 12.70
N CYS A 141 -15.76 -1.28 11.61
CA CYS A 141 -16.26 -1.86 10.37
C CYS A 141 -17.44 -1.09 9.72
N LYS A 142 -17.74 0.16 10.13
CA LYS A 142 -18.68 1.03 9.42
C LYS A 142 -18.21 1.26 7.99
N ASN A 143 -19.10 1.22 7.01
CA ASN A 143 -18.81 1.60 5.64
C ASN A 143 -18.36 3.07 5.58
N THR A 144 -17.22 3.31 4.94
CA THR A 144 -16.65 4.64 4.75
C THR A 144 -16.70 5.09 3.29
N HIS A 145 -17.43 4.35 2.45
CA HIS A 145 -17.70 4.69 1.05
C HIS A 145 -16.41 4.95 0.24
N LYS A 146 -15.38 4.10 0.41
CA LYS A 146 -14.08 4.22 -0.27
C LYS A 146 -13.42 5.59 -0.03
N VAL A 147 -13.46 6.13 1.19
CA VAL A 147 -12.75 7.37 1.52
C VAL A 147 -11.26 7.20 1.22
N VAL A 148 -10.66 8.21 0.59
CA VAL A 148 -9.23 8.25 0.27
C VAL A 148 -8.57 9.27 1.19
N GLU A 149 -7.47 8.85 1.83
CA GLU A 149 -6.61 9.69 2.66
C GLU A 149 -5.20 9.71 2.06
N ALA A 150 -4.52 10.85 2.10
CA ALA A 150 -3.13 10.97 1.72
C ALA A 150 -2.22 11.08 2.95
N TRP A 151 -1.04 10.47 2.85
CA TRP A 151 -0.08 10.38 3.95
C TRP A 151 1.33 10.65 3.44
N THR A 152 2.14 11.36 4.22
CA THR A 152 3.57 11.48 3.94
C THR A 152 4.26 10.15 4.21
N LYS A 153 5.27 9.78 3.42
CA LYS A 153 6.15 8.67 3.76
C LYS A 153 7.37 9.17 4.55
N GLY A 154 7.55 8.69 5.78
CA GLY A 154 8.69 9.11 6.63
C GLY A 154 8.96 8.19 7.81
N ASP A 155 9.63 8.69 8.84
CA ASP A 155 9.82 7.98 10.12
C ASP A 155 8.48 7.79 10.86
N THR A 156 7.54 8.70 10.62
CA THR A 156 6.15 8.56 11.04
C THR A 156 5.29 9.13 9.94
N ASP A 157 4.38 8.32 9.41
CA ASP A 157 3.47 8.75 8.37
C ASP A 157 2.45 9.75 8.94
N ILE A 158 2.43 10.95 8.37
CA ILE A 158 1.54 12.03 8.79
C ILE A 158 0.41 12.13 7.79
N LEU A 159 -0.83 12.14 8.28
CA LEU A 159 -1.98 12.43 7.46
C LEU A 159 -1.89 13.88 6.97
N ILE A 160 -2.03 14.07 5.67
CA ILE A 160 -2.20 15.38 5.06
C ILE A 160 -3.57 15.44 4.40
N THR A 161 -4.29 16.55 4.59
CA THR A 161 -5.58 16.74 3.91
C THR A 161 -5.33 17.02 2.44
N LEU A 162 -6.28 16.67 1.58
CA LEU A 162 -6.16 16.96 0.14
C LEU A 162 -6.09 18.46 -0.13
N GLU A 163 -6.84 19.27 0.64
CA GLU A 163 -6.75 20.74 0.61
C GLU A 163 -5.35 21.24 1.00
N ALA A 164 -4.73 20.69 2.05
CA ALA A 164 -3.38 21.08 2.42
C ALA A 164 -2.35 20.66 1.36
N LEU A 165 -2.52 19.51 0.70
CA LEU A 165 -1.66 19.11 -0.43
C LEU A 165 -1.74 20.09 -1.61
N GLU A 166 -2.92 20.64 -1.87
CA GLU A 166 -3.12 21.65 -2.90
C GLU A 166 -2.45 22.97 -2.51
N GLU A 167 -2.73 23.47 -1.31
CA GLU A 167 -2.24 24.77 -0.84
C GLU A 167 -0.73 24.79 -0.59
N THR A 168 -0.11 23.64 -0.28
CA THR A 168 1.36 23.56 -0.23
C THR A 168 2.00 23.51 -1.62
N GLY A 169 1.23 23.32 -2.69
CA GLY A 169 1.75 23.14 -4.05
C GLY A 169 2.38 21.76 -4.29
N ALA A 170 2.22 20.80 -3.37
CA ALA A 170 2.72 19.44 -3.57
C ALA A 170 2.00 18.71 -4.71
N MET A 171 0.72 19.02 -4.92
CA MET A 171 -0.08 18.55 -6.04
C MET A 171 -1.08 19.62 -6.48
N THR A 172 -1.37 19.69 -7.76
CA THR A 172 -2.49 20.52 -8.27
C THR A 172 -3.84 19.88 -7.95
N ARG A 173 -4.92 20.67 -8.00
CA ARG A 173 -6.29 20.16 -7.81
C ARG A 173 -6.64 19.04 -8.77
N GLU A 174 -6.28 19.20 -10.04
CA GLU A 174 -6.54 18.22 -11.10
C GLU A 174 -5.79 16.90 -10.83
N GLU A 175 -4.56 16.98 -10.34
CA GLU A 175 -3.78 15.80 -9.96
C GLU A 175 -4.35 15.09 -8.73
N ILE A 176 -4.86 15.85 -7.76
CA ILE A 176 -5.54 15.31 -6.58
C ILE A 176 -6.81 14.58 -7.00
N GLU A 177 -7.67 15.22 -7.80
CA GLU A 177 -8.92 14.62 -8.31
C GLU A 177 -8.65 13.34 -9.11
N PHE A 178 -7.65 13.38 -10.00
CA PHE A 178 -7.23 12.21 -10.77
C PHE A 178 -6.71 11.10 -9.86
N SER A 179 -5.87 11.42 -8.88
CA SER A 179 -5.29 10.44 -7.95
C SER A 179 -6.36 9.77 -7.10
N VAL A 180 -7.31 10.56 -6.57
CA VAL A 180 -8.46 10.02 -5.81
C VAL A 180 -9.31 9.10 -6.69
N LYS A 181 -9.56 9.49 -7.94
CA LYS A 181 -10.31 8.65 -8.88
C LYS A 181 -9.57 7.35 -9.17
N LEU A 182 -8.28 7.42 -9.51
CA LEU A 182 -7.44 6.27 -9.80
C LEU A 182 -7.40 5.29 -8.61
N VAL A 183 -7.19 5.80 -7.39
CA VAL A 183 -7.19 4.99 -6.16
C VAL A 183 -8.55 4.30 -5.97
N LYS A 184 -9.67 5.00 -6.18
CA LYS A 184 -11.01 4.41 -6.06
C LYS A 184 -11.30 3.35 -7.13
N ASP A 185 -10.86 3.57 -8.36
CA ASP A 185 -11.01 2.61 -9.45
C ASP A 185 -10.22 1.32 -9.16
N ILE A 186 -8.96 1.45 -8.73
CA ILE A 186 -8.12 0.31 -8.34
C ILE A 186 -8.72 -0.41 -7.12
N ALA A 187 -9.16 0.34 -6.11
CA ALA A 187 -9.78 -0.20 -4.91
C ALA A 187 -11.05 -1.01 -5.22
N GLU A 188 -11.85 -0.56 -6.18
CA GLU A 188 -13.04 -1.27 -6.66
C GLU A 188 -12.68 -2.56 -7.37
N ILE A 189 -11.76 -2.51 -8.35
CA ILE A 189 -11.27 -3.71 -9.03
C ILE A 189 -10.72 -4.73 -8.04
N ALA A 190 -9.93 -4.28 -7.06
CA ALA A 190 -9.40 -5.15 -6.03
C ALA A 190 -10.53 -5.73 -5.16
N SER A 191 -11.46 -4.89 -4.71
CA SER A 191 -12.57 -5.33 -3.86
C SER A 191 -13.44 -6.38 -4.56
N ASP A 192 -13.73 -6.19 -5.85
CA ASP A 192 -14.52 -7.14 -6.65
C ASP A 192 -13.79 -8.47 -6.85
N GLU A 193 -12.48 -8.41 -7.13
CA GLU A 193 -11.63 -9.60 -7.28
C GLU A 193 -11.63 -10.44 -6.00
N PHE A 194 -11.52 -9.81 -4.83
CA PHE A 194 -11.63 -10.51 -3.53
C PHE A 194 -13.05 -10.97 -3.21
N ALA A 195 -14.07 -10.16 -3.52
CA ALA A 195 -15.47 -10.51 -3.27
C ALA A 195 -15.87 -11.77 -4.04
N SER A 196 -15.35 -11.96 -5.25
CA SER A 196 -15.54 -13.18 -6.05
C SER A 196 -15.05 -14.46 -5.36
N LYS A 197 -14.18 -14.33 -4.35
CA LYS A 197 -13.61 -15.42 -3.53
C LYS A 197 -14.20 -15.48 -2.13
N GLY A 198 -15.30 -14.77 -1.86
CA GLY A 198 -15.92 -14.71 -0.54
C GLY A 198 -15.07 -13.97 0.51
N LEU A 199 -14.20 -13.07 0.05
CA LEU A 199 -13.34 -12.25 0.89
C LEU A 199 -13.75 -10.78 0.81
N HIS A 200 -13.45 -10.02 1.86
CA HIS A 200 -13.78 -8.59 1.92
C HIS A 200 -12.56 -7.74 2.19
N VAL A 201 -12.27 -6.79 1.30
CA VAL A 201 -11.19 -5.81 1.48
C VAL A 201 -11.69 -4.71 2.41
N ILE A 202 -11.04 -4.54 3.55
CA ILE A 202 -11.38 -3.53 4.55
C ILE A 202 -10.76 -2.18 4.19
N ASP A 203 -9.48 -2.17 3.85
CA ASP A 203 -8.71 -1.03 3.41
C ASP A 203 -7.43 -1.49 2.71
N GLY A 204 -6.72 -0.53 2.14
CA GLY A 204 -5.37 -0.75 1.67
C GLY A 204 -4.66 0.56 1.37
N LYS A 205 -3.46 0.44 0.82
CA LYS A 205 -2.57 1.55 0.51
C LYS A 205 -1.97 1.38 -0.89
N PHE A 206 -1.89 2.49 -1.62
CA PHE A 206 -1.16 2.59 -2.88
C PHE A 206 -0.13 3.70 -2.83
N GLU A 207 0.94 3.52 -3.59
CA GLU A 207 1.85 4.61 -3.95
C GLU A 207 1.59 4.99 -5.40
N LEU A 208 1.59 6.29 -5.66
CA LEU A 208 1.44 6.84 -7.00
C LEU A 208 2.72 7.55 -7.41
N GLY A 209 2.94 7.67 -8.71
CA GLY A 209 4.11 8.36 -9.23
C GLY A 209 3.96 8.73 -10.69
N ARG A 210 5.01 9.34 -11.23
CA ARG A 210 5.13 9.67 -12.66
C ARG A 210 6.26 8.85 -13.25
N LEU A 211 6.05 8.25 -14.42
CA LEU A 211 7.13 7.54 -15.11
C LEU A 211 8.24 8.52 -15.46
N LYS A 212 9.49 8.16 -15.18
CA LYS A 212 10.68 9.02 -15.36
C LYS A 212 10.85 9.47 -16.82
N TYR A 213 10.43 8.62 -17.76
CA TYR A 213 10.50 8.86 -19.20
C TYR A 213 9.11 8.88 -19.86
N GLY A 214 8.04 9.11 -19.08
CA GLY A 214 6.66 9.15 -19.56
C GLY A 214 6.18 10.56 -19.91
N ASP A 215 4.88 10.69 -20.13
CA ASP A 215 4.18 11.93 -20.48
C ASP A 215 3.78 12.79 -19.26
N GLY A 216 4.33 12.47 -18.08
CA GLY A 216 4.03 13.16 -16.83
C GLY A 216 2.72 12.73 -16.16
N LYS A 217 1.96 11.79 -16.72
CA LYS A 217 0.74 11.28 -16.08
C LYS A 217 1.05 10.50 -14.81
N ILE A 218 0.13 10.60 -13.86
CA ILE A 218 0.15 9.85 -12.62
C ILE A 218 -0.26 8.39 -12.92
N VAL A 219 0.51 7.44 -12.39
CA VAL A 219 0.27 6.00 -12.52
C VAL A 219 0.40 5.33 -11.16
N LEU A 220 -0.15 4.12 -11.03
CA LEU A 220 0.12 3.26 -9.88
C LEU A 220 1.58 2.75 -9.94
N ILE A 221 2.31 2.92 -8.85
CA ILE A 221 3.66 2.40 -8.68
C ILE A 221 3.71 1.42 -7.49
N ASP A 222 4.92 1.02 -7.11
CA ASP A 222 5.20 0.06 -6.05
C ASP A 222 4.55 -1.33 -6.28
N GLU A 223 3.65 -1.77 -5.40
CA GLU A 223 3.02 -3.09 -5.42
C GLU A 223 1.53 -3.06 -5.03
N ILE A 224 0.81 -4.12 -5.41
CA ILE A 224 -0.43 -4.54 -4.74
C ILE A 224 -0.17 -5.93 -4.17
N SER A 225 -0.06 -6.03 -2.86
CA SER A 225 0.30 -7.28 -2.19
C SER A 225 -0.42 -7.43 -0.85
N PRO A 226 -0.34 -8.61 -0.21
CA PRO A 226 -0.90 -8.84 1.12
C PRO A 226 -0.36 -7.88 2.20
N ASP A 227 0.82 -7.28 1.99
CA ASP A 227 1.43 -6.35 2.94
C ASP A 227 0.75 -4.95 2.90
N VAL A 228 0.07 -4.61 1.80
CA VAL A 228 -0.56 -3.29 1.59
C VAL A 228 -2.09 -3.35 1.63
N LEU A 229 -2.67 -4.51 1.96
CA LEU A 229 -4.11 -4.74 2.03
C LEU A 229 -4.52 -5.34 3.37
N ARG A 230 -5.69 -4.97 3.85
CA ARG A 230 -6.38 -5.72 4.91
C ARG A 230 -7.61 -6.40 4.35
N VAL A 231 -7.61 -7.72 4.37
CA VAL A 231 -8.71 -8.53 3.83
C VAL A 231 -9.22 -9.48 4.90
N CYS A 232 -10.53 -9.60 5.03
CA CYS A 232 -11.18 -10.38 6.07
C CYS A 232 -12.18 -11.41 5.51
N LYS A 233 -12.39 -12.48 6.27
CA LYS A 233 -13.49 -13.45 6.07
C LYS A 233 -14.70 -13.09 6.92
N GLY A 234 -15.87 -13.59 6.53
CA GLY A 234 -17.10 -13.51 7.33
C GLY A 234 -17.72 -12.12 7.40
N TYR A 235 -17.37 -11.23 6.47
CA TYR A 235 -17.99 -9.92 6.36
C TYR A 235 -19.45 -10.05 5.92
N SER A 236 -20.36 -9.38 6.63
CA SER A 236 -21.80 -9.42 6.37
C SER A 236 -22.35 -8.00 6.33
N PRO A 237 -22.47 -7.36 5.15
CA PRO A 237 -22.96 -5.99 5.04
C PRO A 237 -24.48 -5.89 5.23
N ASP A 238 -24.94 -4.81 5.86
CA ASP A 238 -26.33 -4.37 5.79
C ASP A 238 -26.60 -3.56 4.51
N GLY A 239 -27.82 -3.01 4.36
CA GLY A 239 -28.19 -2.17 3.20
C GLY A 239 -27.43 -0.84 3.08
N LYS A 240 -26.67 -0.44 4.10
CA LYS A 240 -25.76 0.72 4.08
C LYS A 240 -24.31 0.28 3.85
N GLY A 241 -24.06 -1.02 3.75
CA GLY A 241 -22.74 -1.62 3.64
C GLY A 241 -22.02 -1.73 4.98
N ASP A 242 -22.63 -1.45 6.12
CA ASP A 242 -21.99 -1.63 7.43
C ASP A 242 -21.92 -3.13 7.78
N CYS A 243 -20.82 -3.59 8.37
CA CYS A 243 -20.76 -4.97 8.86
C CYS A 243 -21.77 -5.19 10.00
N THR A 244 -22.68 -6.15 9.86
CA THR A 244 -23.65 -6.53 10.90
C THR A 244 -23.01 -7.32 12.03
N VAL A 245 -21.92 -8.05 11.75
CA VAL A 245 -21.13 -8.85 12.70
C VAL A 245 -19.84 -8.11 13.13
N TYR A 246 -19.91 -6.79 13.23
CA TYR A 246 -18.74 -5.96 13.53
C TYR A 246 -18.14 -6.23 14.91
N LYS A 247 -18.95 -6.70 15.88
CA LYS A 247 -18.49 -7.05 17.23
C LYS A 247 -17.60 -8.29 17.24
N GLU A 248 -17.86 -9.21 16.32
CA GLU A 248 -17.07 -10.43 16.10
C GLU A 248 -15.90 -10.18 15.14
N CYS A 249 -15.94 -9.10 14.36
CA CYS A 249 -14.91 -8.77 13.38
C CYS A 249 -13.75 -7.94 13.93
N ALA A 250 -13.93 -7.24 15.06
CA ALA A 250 -12.92 -6.33 15.59
C ALA A 250 -12.81 -6.38 17.12
N VAL A 251 -11.58 -6.38 17.63
CA VAL A 251 -11.26 -6.17 19.05
C VAL A 251 -10.59 -4.81 19.18
N THR A 252 -11.05 -4.01 20.13
CA THR A 252 -10.44 -2.72 20.47
C THR A 252 -9.89 -2.75 21.88
N ASN A 253 -8.80 -2.01 22.13
CA ASN A 253 -8.29 -1.77 23.47
C ASN A 253 -8.03 -0.27 23.68
N PHE A 254 -8.06 0.16 24.93
CA PHE A 254 -7.65 1.51 25.34
C PHE A 254 -6.90 1.44 26.66
N SER A 255 -5.60 1.71 26.61
CA SER A 255 -4.71 1.74 27.78
C SER A 255 -3.70 2.85 27.61
N ASP A 256 -3.37 3.57 28.69
CA ASP A 256 -2.36 4.64 28.71
C ASP A 256 -2.56 5.70 27.61
N GLY A 257 -3.81 6.08 27.34
CA GLY A 257 -4.14 7.05 26.29
C GLY A 257 -4.00 6.53 24.86
N LYS A 258 -3.56 5.28 24.65
CA LYS A 258 -3.38 4.66 23.35
C LYS A 258 -4.56 3.75 23.00
N ARG A 259 -5.16 4.01 21.84
CA ARG A 259 -6.20 3.15 21.26
C ARG A 259 -5.59 2.12 20.33
N THR A 260 -6.08 0.89 20.36
CA THR A 260 -5.76 -0.13 19.36
C THR A 260 -7.04 -0.76 18.83
N ILE A 261 -6.96 -1.27 17.60
CA ILE A 261 -8.02 -2.03 16.95
C ILE A 261 -7.36 -3.12 16.10
N LYS A 262 -7.90 -4.34 16.18
CA LYS A 262 -7.45 -5.49 15.41
C LYS A 262 -8.64 -6.18 14.78
N ASN A 263 -8.55 -6.51 13.50
CA ASN A 263 -9.54 -7.34 12.82
C ASN A 263 -9.27 -8.83 13.11
N ILE A 264 -10.26 -9.56 13.61
CA ILE A 264 -10.09 -10.94 14.09
C ILE A 264 -9.94 -11.92 12.92
N ASN A 265 -10.75 -11.74 11.88
CA ASN A 265 -10.82 -12.65 10.73
C ASN A 265 -9.96 -12.20 9.54
N GLN A 266 -8.87 -11.49 9.80
CA GLN A 266 -7.93 -11.06 8.76
C GLN A 266 -7.24 -12.28 8.14
N VAL A 267 -7.26 -12.37 6.81
CA VAL A 267 -6.60 -13.43 6.03
C VAL A 267 -5.09 -13.23 6.08
N LYS A 268 -4.34 -14.30 6.36
CA LYS A 268 -2.88 -14.25 6.40
C LYS A 268 -2.32 -14.31 4.99
N ALA A 269 -1.16 -13.68 4.77
CA ALA A 269 -0.51 -13.64 3.45
C ALA A 269 -0.37 -15.03 2.77
N PRO A 270 0.06 -16.11 3.48
CA PRO A 270 0.17 -17.44 2.86
C PRO A 270 -1.17 -18.02 2.39
N ASP A 271 -2.27 -17.65 3.04
CA ASP A 271 -3.59 -18.18 2.69
C ASP A 271 -4.07 -17.64 1.33
N PHE A 272 -3.60 -16.46 0.90
CA PHE A 272 -3.94 -15.91 -0.40
C PHE A 272 -3.38 -16.72 -1.56
N VAL A 273 -2.26 -17.44 -1.35
CA VAL A 273 -1.68 -18.31 -2.38
C VAL A 273 -2.73 -19.33 -2.82
N ASN A 274 -3.34 -20.06 -1.87
CA ASN A 274 -4.35 -21.07 -2.19
C ASN A 274 -5.66 -20.50 -2.78
N ILE A 275 -5.87 -19.19 -2.69
CA ILE A 275 -7.12 -18.52 -3.12
C ILE A 275 -6.98 -17.93 -4.53
N PHE A 276 -5.80 -17.41 -4.86
CA PHE A 276 -5.54 -16.65 -6.08
C PHE A 276 -4.53 -17.31 -7.03
N LEU A 277 -3.65 -18.18 -6.53
CA LEU A 277 -2.44 -18.65 -7.21
C LEU A 277 -2.31 -20.17 -7.24
#